data_AF-A8LVL3-F1
#
_entry.id   AF-A8LVL3-F1
#
_cell.length_a   1.000
_cell.length_b   1.000
_cell.length_c   1.000
_cell.angle_alpha   90.00
_cell.angle_beta   90.00
_cell.angle_gamma   90.00
#
_symmetry.space_group_name_H-M   'P 1'
#
loop_
_entity.id
_entity.type
_entity.pdbx_description
1 polymer ?
#
loop_
_entity_poly.entity_id
_entity_poly.type
_entity_poly.pdbx_seq_one_letter_code
_entity_poly.pdbx_strand_id
1 'polypeptide(L)'
;MVGSEFERALRLMRRHDPQLAEDGFGWLREMAGAHVDDLIVEFGRETDHGLRCWLLELIGETRFPRSFDLLVAQLQSEDESLRDWAGRGLRLLDTKEARRVLWQHEQNQPPGAAPVFGP
;
A
#
# COMPACT_ATOMS: atom_id res chain seq x y z
N MET A 1 10.68 18.64 2.69
CA MET A 1 9.45 19.46 2.62
C MET A 1 8.55 18.77 1.61
N VAL A 2 7.39 18.32 2.06
CA VAL A 2 6.40 17.70 1.18
C VAL A 2 5.92 18.76 0.18
N GLY A 3 5.80 18.40 -1.09
CA GLY A 3 5.33 19.34 -2.12
C GLY A 3 3.87 19.74 -1.87
N SER A 4 3.51 20.99 -2.19
CA SER A 4 2.12 21.46 -2.05
C SER A 4 1.10 20.62 -2.83
N GLU A 5 1.55 19.95 -3.89
CA GLU A 5 0.72 19.06 -4.71
C GLU A 5 0.44 17.72 -4.03
N PHE A 6 1.43 17.13 -3.34
CA PHE A 6 1.24 15.90 -2.58
C PHE A 6 0.22 16.10 -1.45
N GLU A 7 0.36 17.18 -0.67
CA GLU A 7 -0.60 17.49 0.40
C GLU A 7 -2.00 17.77 -0.15
N ARG A 8 -2.08 18.41 -1.33
CA ARG A 8 -3.36 18.63 -2.01
C ARG A 8 -4.00 17.32 -2.43
N ALA A 9 -3.24 16.42 -3.04
CA ALA A 9 -3.73 15.13 -3.50
C ALA A 9 -4.18 14.25 -2.32
N LEU A 10 -3.44 14.22 -1.21
CA LEU A 10 -3.89 13.58 0.04
C LEU A 10 -5.19 14.17 0.59
N ARG A 11 -5.33 15.51 0.56
CA ARG A 11 -6.57 16.16 1.01
C ARG A 11 -7.76 15.83 0.12
N LEU A 12 -7.55 15.67 -1.18
CA LEU A 12 -8.59 15.24 -2.11
C LEU A 12 -8.99 13.79 -1.85
N MET A 13 -8.01 12.91 -1.66
CA MET A 13 -8.21 11.50 -1.30
C MET A 13 -9.08 11.33 -0.03
N ARG A 14 -8.92 12.21 0.96
CA ARG A 14 -9.69 12.24 2.22
C ARG A 14 -11.11 12.83 2.10
N ARG A 15 -11.55 13.29 0.92
CA ARG A 15 -12.90 13.84 0.75
C ARG A 15 -13.93 12.72 0.70
N HIS A 16 -15.15 13.04 1.14
CA HIS A 16 -16.28 12.12 1.06
C HIS A 16 -16.83 11.96 -0.37
N ASP A 17 -16.50 12.90 -1.26
CA ASP A 17 -16.86 12.81 -2.68
C ASP A 17 -15.99 11.74 -3.36
N PRO A 18 -16.57 10.66 -3.91
CA PRO A 18 -15.80 9.56 -4.50
C PRO A 18 -14.94 9.98 -5.69
N GLN A 19 -15.43 10.89 -6.53
CA GLN A 19 -14.68 11.34 -7.70
C GLN A 19 -13.44 12.13 -7.26
N LEU A 20 -13.61 13.06 -6.30
CA LEU A 20 -12.47 13.80 -5.76
C LEU A 20 -11.47 12.90 -5.04
N ALA A 21 -11.96 11.83 -4.39
CA ALA A 21 -11.10 10.88 -3.71
C ALA A 21 -10.24 10.09 -4.72
N GLU A 22 -10.86 9.59 -5.80
CA GLU A 22 -10.17 8.91 -6.90
C GLU A 22 -9.20 9.84 -7.65
N ASP A 23 -9.59 11.09 -7.91
CA ASP A 23 -8.72 12.09 -8.52
C ASP A 23 -7.48 12.33 -7.65
N GLY A 24 -7.67 12.44 -6.33
CA GLY A 24 -6.58 12.57 -5.36
C GLY A 24 -5.64 11.36 -5.37
N PHE A 25 -6.19 10.15 -5.43
CA PHE A 25 -5.42 8.93 -5.55
C PHE A 25 -4.61 8.89 -6.86
N GLY A 26 -5.24 9.23 -7.99
CA GLY A 26 -4.59 9.27 -9.29
C GLY A 26 -3.41 10.25 -9.32
N TRP A 27 -3.59 11.45 -8.76
CA TRP A 27 -2.51 12.43 -8.67
C TRP A 27 -1.38 11.96 -7.76
N LEU A 28 -1.69 11.35 -6.61
CA LEU A 28 -0.66 10.77 -5.75
C LEU A 28 0.11 9.67 -6.46
N ARG A 29 -0.57 8.82 -7.23
CA ARG A 29 0.05 7.72 -7.99
C ARG A 29 1.12 8.21 -8.96
N GLU A 30 0.86 9.33 -9.65
CA GLU A 30 1.82 9.92 -10.60
C GLU A 30 3.12 10.40 -9.92
N MET A 31 3.02 10.89 -8.68
CA MET A 31 4.16 11.40 -7.91
C MET A 31 4.68 10.46 -6.82
N ALA A 32 4.05 9.28 -6.65
CA ALA A 32 4.29 8.38 -5.53
C ALA A 32 5.76 7.98 -5.40
N GLY A 33 6.46 7.79 -6.52
CA GLY A 33 7.86 7.40 -6.51
C GLY A 33 8.80 8.45 -5.89
N ALA A 34 8.51 9.74 -6.11
CA ALA A 34 9.28 10.82 -5.49
C ALA A 34 8.96 10.99 -3.99
N HIS A 35 7.80 10.49 -3.55
CA HIS A 35 7.23 10.76 -2.22
C HIS A 35 7.00 9.51 -1.35
N VAL A 36 7.60 8.35 -1.65
CA VAL A 36 7.31 7.12 -0.88
C VAL A 36 7.70 7.18 0.60
N ASP A 37 8.65 8.00 1.03
CA ASP A 37 8.94 8.21 2.47
C ASP A 37 7.77 8.96 3.13
N ASP A 38 7.24 9.97 2.44
CA ASP A 38 6.08 10.70 2.88
C ASP A 38 4.85 9.79 2.90
N LEU A 39 4.66 8.92 1.90
CA LEU A 39 3.59 7.92 1.89
C LEU A 39 3.71 6.93 3.04
N ILE A 40 4.91 6.43 3.35
CA ILE A 40 5.16 5.53 4.49
C ILE A 40 4.80 6.22 5.80
N VAL A 41 5.21 7.48 5.97
CA VAL A 41 4.87 8.28 7.16
C VAL A 41 3.36 8.50 7.28
N GLU A 42 2.68 8.83 6.18
CA GLU A 42 1.23 9.05 6.19
C GLU A 42 0.46 7.76 6.43
N PHE A 43 0.89 6.61 5.89
CA PHE A 43 0.32 5.30 6.21
C PHE A 43 0.40 4.98 7.70
N GLY A 44 1.51 5.34 8.36
CA GLY A 44 1.67 5.15 9.80
C GLY A 44 0.74 6.01 10.67
N ARG A 45 0.24 7.13 10.13
CA ARG A 45 -0.65 8.07 10.83
C ARG A 45 -2.13 7.85 10.50
N GLU A 46 -2.42 7.32 9.32
CA GLU A 46 -3.78 7.17 8.83
C GLU A 46 -4.54 6.11 9.61
N THR A 47 -5.77 6.44 10.00
CA THR A 47 -6.66 5.55 10.77
C THR A 47 -7.84 5.07 9.95
N ASP A 48 -8.21 5.79 8.90
CA ASP A 48 -9.27 5.35 8.00
C ASP A 48 -8.84 4.11 7.21
N HIS A 49 -9.63 3.05 7.29
CA HIS A 49 -9.30 1.75 6.69
C HIS A 49 -9.13 1.81 5.17
N GLY A 50 -10.05 2.50 4.48
CA GLY A 50 -10.01 2.62 3.03
C GLY A 50 -8.79 3.41 2.56
N LEU A 51 -8.50 4.52 3.24
CA LEU A 51 -7.32 5.32 2.96
C LEU A 51 -6.01 4.58 3.25
N ARG A 52 -5.96 3.78 4.31
CA ARG A 52 -4.80 2.90 4.58
C ARG A 52 -4.57 1.91 3.44
N CYS A 53 -5.63 1.30 2.92
CA CYS A 53 -5.53 0.39 1.77
C CYS A 53 -4.97 1.10 0.53
N TRP A 54 -5.50 2.28 0.20
CA TRP A 54 -5.02 3.09 -0.92
C TRP A 54 -3.57 3.54 -0.76
N LEU A 55 -3.18 4.00 0.44
CA LEU A 55 -1.79 4.36 0.73
C LEU A 55 -0.85 3.15 0.55
N LEU A 56 -1.25 1.98 1.04
CA LEU A 56 -0.45 0.76 0.91
C LEU A 56 -0.33 0.29 -0.55
N GLU A 57 -1.41 0.43 -1.33
CA GLU A 57 -1.37 0.20 -2.78
C GLU A 57 -0.34 1.13 -3.44
N LEU A 58 -0.44 2.44 -3.22
CA LEU A 58 0.49 3.43 -3.78
C LEU A 58 1.94 3.09 -3.42
N ILE A 59 2.22 2.80 -2.15
CA ILE A 59 3.54 2.42 -1.65
C ILE A 59 4.08 1.18 -2.38
N GLY A 60 3.25 0.14 -2.51
CA GLY A 60 3.62 -1.10 -3.21
C GLY A 60 3.90 -0.89 -4.70
N GLU A 61 3.09 -0.07 -5.36
CA GLU A 61 3.24 0.23 -6.79
C GLU A 61 4.50 1.05 -7.12
N THR A 62 5.04 1.77 -6.14
CA THR A 62 6.30 2.50 -6.33
C THR A 62 7.51 1.61 -6.56
N ARG A 63 7.45 0.34 -6.13
CA ARG A 63 8.53 -0.66 -6.23
C ARG A 63 9.88 -0.22 -5.62
N PHE A 64 9.89 0.74 -4.69
CA PHE A 64 11.13 1.14 -4.05
C PHE A 64 11.52 0.18 -2.92
N PRO A 65 12.79 -0.27 -2.85
CA PRO A 65 13.25 -1.18 -1.80
C PRO A 65 12.96 -0.73 -0.36
N ARG A 66 12.87 0.58 -0.12
CA ARG A 66 12.59 1.14 1.20
C ARG A 66 11.17 0.86 1.74
N SER A 67 10.23 0.48 0.89
CA SER A 67 8.90 0.05 1.34
C SER A 67 8.88 -1.40 1.84
N PHE A 68 9.97 -2.16 1.64
CA PHE A 68 10.04 -3.57 1.98
C PHE A 68 9.63 -3.86 3.43
N ASP A 69 10.24 -3.19 4.41
CA ASP A 69 9.96 -3.47 5.83
C ASP A 69 8.50 -3.18 6.21
N LEU A 70 7.92 -2.11 5.66
CA LEU A 70 6.51 -1.80 5.85
C LEU A 70 5.61 -2.89 5.26
N LEU A 71 5.89 -3.32 4.04
CA LEU A 71 5.11 -4.35 3.36
C LEU A 71 5.23 -5.70 4.09
N VAL A 72 6.41 -6.07 4.59
CA VAL A 72 6.58 -7.27 5.42
C VAL A 72 5.77 -7.18 6.70
N ALA A 73 5.77 -6.03 7.37
CA ALA A 73 4.96 -5.82 8.58
C ALA A 73 3.46 -5.95 8.29
N GLN A 74 2.97 -5.37 7.19
CA GLN A 74 1.56 -5.44 6.81
C GLN A 74 1.14 -6.82 6.28
N LEU A 75 2.07 -7.62 5.75
CA LEU A 75 1.80 -9.02 5.38
C LEU A 75 1.39 -9.87 6.60
N GLN A 76 1.79 -9.48 7.81
CA GLN A 76 1.41 -10.14 9.06
C GLN A 76 0.22 -9.45 9.77
N SER A 77 -0.41 -8.46 9.13
CA SER A 77 -1.56 -7.75 9.71
C SER A 77 -2.73 -8.72 9.96
N GLU A 78 -3.56 -8.46 10.98
CA GLU A 78 -4.84 -9.17 11.14
C GLU A 78 -5.88 -8.75 10.09
N ASP A 79 -5.67 -7.60 9.47
CA ASP A 79 -6.50 -7.07 8.40
C ASP A 79 -6.21 -7.74 7.06
N GLU A 80 -7.19 -8.43 6.51
CA GLU A 80 -7.07 -9.17 5.24
C GLU A 80 -6.77 -8.25 4.05
N SER A 81 -7.43 -7.10 3.97
CA SER A 81 -7.20 -6.15 2.88
C SER A 81 -5.77 -5.62 2.92
N LEU A 82 -5.26 -5.26 4.09
CA LEU A 82 -3.87 -4.80 4.23
C LEU A 82 -2.87 -5.92 3.95
N ARG A 83 -3.14 -7.16 4.34
CA ARG A 83 -2.29 -8.31 3.98
C ARG A 83 -2.21 -8.52 2.48
N ASP A 84 -3.34 -8.44 1.77
CA ASP A 84 -3.39 -8.64 0.33
C ASP A 84 -2.63 -7.55 -0.44
N TRP A 85 -2.83 -6.30 -0.04
CA TRP A 85 -2.08 -5.16 -0.58
C TRP A 85 -0.59 -5.27 -0.31
N ALA A 86 -0.20 -5.66 0.89
CA ALA A 86 1.18 -5.92 1.25
C ALA A 86 1.80 -7.03 0.40
N GLY A 87 1.08 -8.14 0.23
CA GLY A 87 1.49 -9.25 -0.63
C GLY A 87 1.66 -8.83 -2.09
N ARG A 88 0.76 -8.00 -2.62
CA ARG A 88 0.88 -7.42 -3.97
C ARG A 88 2.11 -6.52 -4.07
N GLY A 89 2.33 -5.64 -3.09
CA GLY A 89 3.51 -4.77 -3.05
C GLY A 89 4.82 -5.56 -3.03
N LEU A 90 4.92 -6.61 -2.22
CA LEU A 90 6.10 -7.50 -2.19
C LEU A 90 6.32 -8.21 -3.52
N ARG A 91 5.26 -8.67 -4.20
CA ARG A 91 5.36 -9.23 -5.56
C ARG A 91 5.89 -8.20 -6.56
N LEU A 92 5.45 -6.95 -6.45
CA LEU A 92 5.88 -5.86 -7.34
C LEU A 92 7.31 -5.40 -7.09
N LEU A 93 7.83 -5.52 -5.87
CA LEU A 93 9.25 -5.27 -5.58
C LEU A 93 10.18 -6.23 -6.32
N ASP A 94 9.73 -7.45 -6.58
CA ASP A 94 10.44 -8.49 -7.35
C ASP A 94 11.89 -8.76 -6.88
N THR A 95 12.17 -8.56 -5.59
CA THR A 95 13.46 -8.89 -4.99
C THR A 95 13.50 -10.34 -4.52
N LYS A 96 14.72 -10.88 -4.32
CA LYS A 96 14.89 -12.25 -3.78
C LYS A 96 14.31 -12.35 -2.37
N GLU A 97 14.47 -11.29 -1.59
CA GLU A 97 14.01 -11.14 -0.22
C GLU A 97 12.49 -11.14 -0.16
N ALA A 98 11.82 -10.38 -1.04
CA ALA A 98 10.36 -10.33 -1.10
C ALA A 98 9.75 -11.68 -1.49
N ARG A 99 10.32 -12.38 -2.48
CA ARG A 99 9.89 -13.74 -2.85
C ARG A 99 10.05 -14.72 -1.69
N ARG A 100 11.14 -14.63 -0.91
CA ARG A 100 11.36 -15.48 0.26
C ARG A 100 10.30 -15.25 1.33
N VAL A 101 9.99 -14.00 1.65
CA VAL A 101 8.98 -13.67 2.66
C VAL A 101 7.59 -14.15 2.24
N LEU A 102 7.21 -13.94 0.98
CA LEU A 102 5.95 -14.43 0.43
C LEU A 102 5.82 -15.96 0.54
N TRP A 103 6.86 -16.68 0.12
CA TRP A 103 6.89 -18.13 0.25
C TRP A 103 6.76 -18.59 1.71
N GLN A 104 7.47 -17.97 2.65
CA GLN A 104 7.37 -18.29 4.08
C GLN A 104 5.96 -18.02 4.62
N HIS A 105 5.34 -16.90 4.22
CA HIS A 105 3.98 -16.57 4.61
C HIS A 105 2.98 -17.61 4.10
N GLU A 106 3.08 -18.05 2.84
CA GLU A 106 2.22 -19.09 2.27
C GLU A 106 2.35 -20.44 3.01
N GLN A 107 3.57 -20.84 3.40
CA GLN A 107 3.78 -22.08 4.17
C GLN A 107 3.15 -22.03 5.56
N ASN A 108 3.00 -20.83 6.13
CA ASN A 108 2.45 -20.64 7.46
C ASN A 108 0.92 -20.48 7.45
N GLN A 109 0.29 -20.37 6.28
CA GLN A 109 -1.17 -20.30 6.15
C GLN A 109 -1.78 -21.70 6.08
N PRO A 110 -2.92 -21.96 6.75
CA PRO A 110 -3.64 -23.22 6.61
C PRO A 110 -4.13 -23.40 5.16
N PRO A 111 -4.08 -24.61 4.59
CA PRO A 111 -4.54 -24.86 3.22
C PRO A 111 -6.03 -24.54 3.09
N GLY A 112 -6.38 -23.53 2.28
CA GLY A 112 -7.77 -23.21 1.96
C GLY A 112 -8.16 -21.72 1.90
N ALA A 113 -7.27 -20.78 2.26
CA ALA A 113 -7.53 -19.35 2.07
C ALA A 113 -7.24 -18.94 0.62
N ALA A 114 -8.15 -19.24 -0.30
CA ALA A 114 -8.09 -18.68 -1.65
C ALA A 114 -8.37 -17.17 -1.56
N PRO A 115 -7.55 -16.30 -2.16
CA PRO A 115 -7.86 -14.88 -2.23
C PRO A 115 -9.15 -14.69 -3.04
N VAL A 116 -10.16 -14.08 -2.42
CA VAL A 116 -11.36 -13.63 -3.11
C VAL A 116 -11.00 -12.33 -3.82
N PHE A 117 -10.60 -12.44 -5.09
CA PHE A 117 -10.52 -11.28 -5.96
C PHE A 117 -11.94 -10.89 -6.39
N GLY A 118 -12.47 -9.83 -5.79
CA GLY A 118 -13.63 -9.12 -6.33
C GLY A 118 -13.27 -8.35 -7.62
N PRO A 119 -14.27 -8.01 -8.46
CA PRO A 119 -14.07 -7.36 -9.76
C PRO A 119 -13.44 -5.97 -9.65
#